data_AF-A0A8T6H2A9-F1
#
_entry.id   AF-A0A8T6H2A9-F1
#
_cell.length_a   1.000
_cell.length_b   1.000
_cell.length_c   1.000
_cell.angle_alpha   90.00
_cell.angle_beta   90.00
_cell.angle_gamma   90.00
#
_symmetry.space_group_name_H-M   'P 1'
#
loop_
_entity.id
_entity.type
_entity.pdbx_description
1 polymer ?
#
loop_
_entity_poly.entity_id
_entity_poly.type
_entity_poly.pdbx_seq_one_letter_code
_entity_poly.pdbx_strand_id
1 'polypeptide(L)'
;MATTWTIAIDWDRDGEFSGDDIVTERAVWVNWFLGFREPYKDIAQNSVLGLVLDNRDRRFSPENEDAANPLAGKIQPLRPVRVTSNDGTTTRTHWSGWVESVHPAANKYGERKATIRVAGAMQFLKATETKIELQENQRSDQIIDALIQEVIFPPALSDSWVLGDPDYSKLGKSTKLANLEAFRDIAAAERGARLAY
;
A
#
# COMPACT_ATOMS: atom_id res chain seq x y z
N MET A 1 -4.65 28.44 -9.62
CA MET A 1 -5.11 27.08 -9.99
C MET A 1 -5.59 26.40 -8.74
N ALA A 2 -6.65 25.58 -8.83
CA ALA A 2 -7.17 24.85 -7.68
C ALA A 2 -6.30 23.60 -7.43
N THR A 3 -5.90 23.38 -6.18
CA THR A 3 -5.20 22.16 -5.78
C THR A 3 -6.19 21.00 -5.73
N THR A 4 -5.96 19.97 -6.52
CA THR A 4 -6.80 18.76 -6.52
C THR A 4 -6.24 17.76 -5.52
N TRP A 5 -7.09 17.29 -4.61
CA TRP A 5 -6.74 16.25 -3.64
C TRP A 5 -7.26 14.91 -4.15
N THR A 6 -6.42 13.88 -4.07
CA THR A 6 -6.79 12.52 -4.46
C THR A 6 -6.49 11.56 -3.32
N ILE A 7 -7.50 10.79 -2.94
CA ILE A 7 -7.39 9.70 -1.97
C ILE A 7 -7.65 8.42 -2.72
N ALA A 8 -6.70 7.50 -2.66
CA ALA A 8 -6.81 6.23 -3.35
C ALA A 8 -6.45 5.06 -2.44
N ILE A 9 -7.24 3.98 -2.55
CA ILE A 9 -7.04 2.70 -1.88
C ILE A 9 -6.84 1.69 -2.99
N ASP A 10 -5.67 1.05 -3.02
CA ASP A 10 -5.33 0.02 -3.99
C ASP A 10 -6.04 -1.30 -3.58
N TRP A 11 -7.20 -1.56 -4.20
CA TRP A 11 -8.05 -2.69 -3.83
C TRP A 11 -7.60 -4.01 -4.46
N ASP A 12 -7.06 -3.97 -5.67
CA ASP A 12 -6.55 -5.15 -6.38
C ASP A 12 -5.10 -5.48 -6.03
N ARG A 13 -4.38 -4.56 -5.37
CA ARG A 13 -2.97 -4.68 -4.99
C ARG A 13 -2.06 -4.76 -6.22
N ASP A 14 -2.39 -4.05 -7.29
CA ASP A 14 -1.55 -4.05 -8.50
C ASP A 14 -0.53 -2.89 -8.53
N GLY A 15 -0.54 -2.03 -7.50
CA GLY A 15 0.33 -0.85 -7.40
C GLY A 15 -0.10 0.30 -8.30
N GLU A 16 -1.20 0.14 -9.04
CA GLU A 16 -1.95 1.19 -9.68
C GLU A 16 -2.95 1.78 -8.69
N PHE A 17 -3.35 3.03 -8.94
CA PHE A 17 -4.30 3.75 -8.09
C PHE A 17 -5.19 4.53 -9.04
N SER A 18 -5.90 3.78 -9.88
CA SER A 18 -6.68 4.32 -10.99
C SER A 18 -8.10 3.76 -10.94
N GLY A 19 -9.02 4.39 -11.67
CA GLY A 19 -10.42 3.97 -11.72
C GLY A 19 -11.08 3.89 -10.35
N ASP A 20 -11.45 2.68 -9.95
CA ASP A 20 -12.25 2.38 -8.76
C ASP A 20 -11.48 2.46 -7.43
N ASP A 21 -10.15 2.54 -7.49
CA ASP A 21 -9.30 2.77 -6.32
C ASP A 21 -9.42 4.21 -5.80
N ILE A 22 -9.83 5.14 -6.66
CA ILE A 22 -9.99 6.54 -6.32
C ILE A 22 -11.31 6.71 -5.56
N VAL A 23 -11.20 6.95 -4.26
CA VAL A 23 -12.35 7.11 -3.35
C VAL A 23 -12.70 8.56 -3.05
N THR A 24 -11.94 9.52 -3.61
CA THR A 24 -12.07 10.96 -3.35
C THR A 24 -13.50 11.47 -3.46
N GLU A 25 -14.23 11.11 -4.53
CA GLU A 25 -15.59 11.63 -4.77
C GLU A 25 -16.62 11.13 -3.75
N ARG A 26 -16.34 9.98 -3.12
CA ARG A 26 -17.20 9.37 -2.11
C ARG A 26 -16.75 9.72 -0.68
N ALA A 27 -15.65 10.44 -0.51
CA ALA A 27 -15.12 10.80 0.78
C ALA A 27 -15.97 11.91 1.42
N VAL A 28 -16.73 11.54 2.46
CA VAL A 28 -17.54 12.48 3.26
C VAL A 28 -16.67 13.17 4.30
N TRP A 29 -15.73 12.43 4.88
CA TRP A 29 -14.81 12.95 5.88
C TRP A 29 -13.47 12.24 5.81
N VAL A 30 -12.41 13.02 5.94
CA VAL A 30 -11.02 12.56 5.84
C VAL A 30 -10.22 13.29 6.90
N ASN A 31 -9.46 12.55 7.68
CA ASN A 31 -8.54 13.10 8.66
C ASN A 31 -7.31 12.22 8.77
N TRP A 32 -6.12 12.81 8.74
CA TRP A 32 -4.87 12.08 8.94
C TRP A 32 -3.96 12.79 9.93
N PHE A 33 -3.21 11.96 10.65
CA PHE A 33 -2.22 12.40 11.61
C PHE A 33 -0.89 11.73 11.28
N LEU A 34 0.18 12.51 11.28
CA LEU A 34 1.54 12.06 10.93
C LEU A 34 2.41 11.75 12.16
N GLY A 35 1.85 11.79 13.37
CA GLY A 35 2.57 11.42 14.59
C GLY A 35 2.20 12.29 15.79
N PHE A 36 2.94 13.38 16.01
CA PHE A 36 2.79 14.24 17.18
C PHE A 36 1.39 14.87 17.26
N ARG A 37 0.65 14.57 18.32
CA ARG A 37 -0.71 15.10 18.56
C ARG A 37 -0.75 16.34 19.44
N GLU A 38 0.31 16.57 20.21
CA GLU A 38 0.45 17.68 21.14
C GLU A 38 1.88 18.22 21.04
N PRO A 39 2.09 19.52 21.33
CA PRO A 39 3.43 20.08 21.42
C PRO A 39 4.22 19.44 22.58
N TYR A 40 5.54 19.37 22.45
CA TYR A 40 6.49 18.87 23.46
C TYR A 40 6.38 17.37 23.81
N LYS A 41 5.84 16.53 22.90
CA LYS A 41 6.01 15.07 23.05
C LYS A 41 7.38 14.63 22.55
N ASP A 42 8.02 13.76 23.33
CA ASP A 42 9.35 13.22 23.01
C ASP A 42 9.31 12.11 21.94
N ILE A 43 8.15 11.46 21.76
CA ILE A 43 7.99 10.29 20.88
C ILE A 43 6.81 10.50 19.93
N ALA A 44 7.04 10.31 18.63
CA ALA A 44 6.00 10.32 17.62
C ALA A 44 5.05 9.11 17.79
N GLN A 45 3.74 9.36 17.78
CA GLN A 45 2.75 8.29 17.84
C GLN A 45 2.53 7.64 16.46
N ASN A 46 1.71 6.59 16.42
CA ASN A 46 1.35 5.95 15.16
C ASN A 46 0.64 6.95 14.23
N SER A 47 1.05 6.93 12.96
CA SER A 47 0.38 7.65 11.89
C SER A 47 -0.94 6.95 11.57
N VAL A 48 -2.05 7.69 11.58
CA VAL A 48 -3.40 7.13 11.40
C VAL A 48 -4.20 8.02 10.47
N LEU A 49 -4.93 7.42 9.55
CA LEU A 49 -5.91 8.07 8.70
C LEU A 49 -7.30 7.46 8.95
N GLY A 50 -8.26 8.33 9.26
CA GLY A 50 -9.66 8.02 9.37
C GLY A 50 -10.40 8.52 8.14
N LEU A 51 -11.15 7.62 7.51
CA LEU A 51 -11.89 7.90 6.28
C LEU A 51 -13.34 7.46 6.47
N VAL A 52 -14.27 8.35 6.15
CA VAL A 52 -15.70 8.03 6.08
C VAL A 52 -16.15 8.21 4.64
N LEU A 53 -16.57 7.10 4.03
CA LEU A 53 -17.05 7.05 2.65
C LEU A 53 -18.57 6.94 2.61
N ASP A 54 -19.16 7.55 1.58
CA ASP A 54 -20.55 7.29 1.20
C ASP A 54 -20.65 5.88 0.59
N ASN A 55 -21.50 5.06 1.19
CA ASN A 55 -21.75 3.67 0.85
C ASN A 55 -23.23 3.44 0.46
N ARG A 56 -23.87 4.42 -0.21
CA ARG A 56 -25.25 4.29 -0.73
C ARG A 56 -25.48 3.06 -1.58
N ASP A 57 -24.46 2.71 -2.38
CA ASP A 57 -24.47 1.60 -3.34
C ASP A 57 -24.05 0.27 -2.72
N ARG A 58 -23.78 0.23 -1.40
CA ARG A 58 -23.28 -0.95 -0.66
C ARG A 58 -21.97 -1.52 -1.22
N ARG A 59 -21.21 -0.69 -1.93
CA ARG A 59 -19.98 -1.06 -2.61
C ARG A 59 -18.86 -1.45 -1.65
N PHE A 60 -18.80 -0.79 -0.49
CA PHE A 60 -17.79 -0.99 0.56
C PHE A 60 -18.22 -2.01 1.63
N SER A 61 -19.33 -2.71 1.41
CA SER A 61 -19.79 -3.77 2.31
C SER A 61 -19.15 -5.11 1.91
N PRO A 62 -18.34 -5.75 2.79
CA PRO A 62 -17.68 -7.01 2.45
C PRO A 62 -18.64 -8.15 2.13
N GLU A 63 -19.83 -8.17 2.76
CA GLU A 63 -20.89 -9.18 2.50
C GLU A 63 -21.56 -9.01 1.13
N ASN A 64 -21.31 -7.91 0.43
CA ASN A 64 -21.90 -7.65 -0.87
C ASN A 64 -21.05 -8.27 -1.99
N GLU A 65 -21.30 -9.55 -2.26
CA GLU A 65 -20.68 -10.32 -3.35
C GLU A 65 -21.40 -10.19 -4.69
N ASP A 66 -22.29 -9.19 -4.85
CA ASP A 66 -22.97 -8.94 -6.12
C ASP A 66 -21.95 -8.80 -7.27
N ALA A 67 -22.12 -9.58 -8.34
CA ALA A 67 -21.22 -9.56 -9.50
C ALA A 67 -21.13 -8.19 -10.21
N ALA A 68 -22.09 -7.30 -9.95
CA ALA A 68 -22.09 -5.92 -10.43
C ALA A 68 -21.23 -4.97 -9.57
N ASN A 69 -20.81 -5.39 -8.37
CA ASN A 69 -19.93 -4.61 -7.50
C ASN A 69 -18.46 -4.86 -7.88
N PRO A 70 -17.73 -3.87 -8.42
CA PRO A 70 -16.35 -4.09 -8.85
C PRO A 70 -15.36 -4.25 -7.68
N LEU A 71 -15.79 -4.00 -6.44
CA LEU A 71 -15.02 -4.21 -5.22
C LEU A 71 -15.40 -5.50 -4.47
N ALA A 72 -16.31 -6.31 -5.02
CA ALA A 72 -16.68 -7.60 -4.44
C ALA A 72 -15.44 -8.50 -4.27
N GLY A 73 -15.23 -9.04 -3.07
CA GLY A 73 -14.07 -9.87 -2.73
C GLY A 73 -12.73 -9.13 -2.59
N LYS A 74 -12.64 -7.86 -2.99
CA LYS A 74 -11.38 -7.07 -2.94
C LYS A 74 -11.20 -6.31 -1.61
N ILE A 75 -12.30 -6.06 -0.88
CA ILE A 75 -12.28 -5.37 0.42
C ILE A 75 -11.67 -6.30 1.46
N GLN A 76 -10.38 -6.13 1.71
CA GLN A 76 -9.61 -6.90 2.67
C GLN A 76 -8.75 -5.97 3.53
N PRO A 77 -8.32 -6.41 4.72
CA PRO A 77 -7.29 -5.72 5.48
C PRO A 77 -5.96 -5.68 4.70
N LEU A 78 -5.06 -4.77 5.09
CA LEU A 78 -3.72 -4.63 4.53
C LEU A 78 -3.68 -4.21 3.05
N ARG A 79 -4.72 -3.51 2.59
CA ARG A 79 -4.75 -2.82 1.30
C ARG A 79 -4.01 -1.48 1.39
N PRO A 80 -3.10 -1.15 0.47
CA PRO A 80 -2.35 0.10 0.54
C PRO A 80 -3.24 1.31 0.26
N VAL A 81 -2.95 2.42 0.91
CA VAL A 81 -3.68 3.69 0.80
C VAL A 81 -2.70 4.84 0.66
N ARG A 82 -3.04 5.81 -0.19
CA ARG A 82 -2.28 7.06 -0.33
C ARG A 82 -3.19 8.28 -0.40
N VAL A 83 -2.67 9.39 0.11
CA VAL A 83 -3.25 10.73 -0.03
C VAL A 83 -2.26 11.60 -0.79
N THR A 84 -2.69 12.12 -1.94
CA THR A 84 -1.88 12.98 -2.78
C THR A 84 -2.58 14.31 -3.06
N SER A 85 -1.79 15.35 -3.31
CA SER A 85 -2.28 16.63 -3.83
C SER A 85 -1.57 16.96 -5.13
N ASN A 86 -2.28 17.51 -6.10
CA ASN A 86 -1.72 18.03 -7.34
C ASN A 86 -2.03 19.53 -7.45
N ASP A 87 -0.98 20.36 -7.56
CA ASP A 87 -1.08 21.81 -7.73
C ASP A 87 -1.16 22.26 -9.21
N GLY A 88 -1.27 21.31 -10.14
CA GLY A 88 -1.29 21.52 -11.59
C GLY A 88 0.09 21.33 -12.24
N THR A 89 1.15 21.17 -11.44
CA THR A 89 2.52 20.96 -11.94
C THR A 89 3.23 19.82 -11.21
N THR A 90 2.98 19.66 -9.91
CA THR A 90 3.62 18.64 -9.08
C THR A 90 2.60 17.88 -8.25
N THR A 91 2.71 16.54 -8.29
CA THR A 91 1.98 15.65 -7.39
C THR A 91 2.84 15.39 -6.16
N ARG A 92 2.30 15.66 -4.97
CA ARG A 92 2.96 15.39 -3.68
C ARG A 92 2.16 14.38 -2.89
N THR A 93 2.83 13.40 -2.30
CA THR A 93 2.22 12.44 -1.38
C THR A 93 2.32 12.98 0.04
N HIS A 94 1.18 13.14 0.70
CA HIS A 94 1.09 13.66 2.07
C HIS A 94 1.03 12.55 3.10
N TRP A 95 0.45 11.41 2.74
CA TRP A 95 0.23 10.30 3.65
C TRP A 95 0.21 8.97 2.90
N SER A 96 0.77 7.93 3.51
CA SER A 96 0.71 6.55 3.02
C SER A 96 0.60 5.56 4.17
N GLY A 97 -0.08 4.44 3.93
CA GLY A 97 -0.27 3.38 4.91
C GLY A 97 -1.13 2.25 4.39
N TRP A 98 -1.69 1.44 5.30
CA TRP A 98 -2.48 0.26 4.97
C TRP A 98 -3.80 0.24 5.72
N VAL A 99 -4.85 -0.28 5.07
CA VAL A 99 -6.17 -0.46 5.68
C VAL A 99 -6.05 -1.42 6.86
N GLU A 100 -6.43 -0.94 8.05
CA GLU A 100 -6.49 -1.74 9.26
C GLU A 100 -7.84 -2.46 9.34
N SER A 101 -8.93 -1.74 9.12
CA SER A 101 -10.29 -2.29 9.18
C SER A 101 -11.30 -1.45 8.41
N VAL A 102 -12.34 -2.12 7.92
CA VAL A 102 -13.47 -1.53 7.20
C VAL A 102 -14.75 -1.85 7.96
N HIS A 103 -15.48 -0.82 8.38
CA HIS A 103 -16.72 -0.93 9.13
C HIS A 103 -17.86 -0.26 8.35
N PRO A 104 -18.60 -1.02 7.50
CA PRO A 104 -19.81 -0.52 6.87
C PRO A 104 -20.94 -0.40 7.91
N ALA A 105 -21.73 0.67 7.85
CA ALA A 105 -22.94 0.79 8.65
C ALA A 105 -24.02 -0.18 8.11
N ALA A 106 -24.47 -1.11 8.95
CA ALA A 106 -25.37 -2.21 8.55
C ALA A 106 -26.86 -1.81 8.43
N ASN A 107 -27.23 -0.55 8.68
CA ASN A 107 -28.64 -0.19 8.83
C ASN A 107 -29.29 0.19 7.50
N LYS A 108 -30.32 -0.58 7.09
CA LYS A 108 -31.19 -0.33 5.92
C LYS A 108 -31.81 1.08 5.90
N TYR A 109 -32.01 1.69 7.07
CA TYR A 109 -32.55 3.04 7.25
C TYR A 109 -31.57 4.03 7.88
N GLY A 110 -30.32 3.62 8.12
CA GLY A 110 -29.30 4.48 8.72
C GLY A 110 -28.50 5.28 7.69
N GLU A 111 -27.54 6.06 8.19
CA GLU A 111 -26.57 6.74 7.34
C GLU A 111 -25.74 5.68 6.59
N ARG A 112 -25.92 5.60 5.28
CA ARG A 112 -25.24 4.63 4.40
C ARG A 112 -23.75 5.00 4.27
N LYS A 113 -22.99 4.84 5.34
CA LYS A 113 -21.58 5.23 5.45
C LYS A 113 -20.71 4.01 5.71
N ALA A 114 -19.48 4.04 5.21
CA ALA A 114 -18.43 3.08 5.55
C ALA A 114 -17.28 3.82 6.23
N THR A 115 -16.91 3.37 7.44
CA THR A 115 -15.77 3.92 8.17
C THR A 115 -14.57 3.03 7.93
N ILE A 116 -13.54 3.58 7.30
CA ILE A 116 -12.27 2.89 7.04
C ILE A 116 -11.22 3.47 7.97
N ARG A 117 -10.58 2.58 8.73
CA ARG A 117 -9.42 2.92 9.55
C ARG A 117 -8.16 2.46 8.83
N VAL A 118 -7.20 3.36 8.71
CA VAL A 118 -5.96 3.13 7.98
C VAL A 118 -4.80 3.54 8.89
N ALA A 119 -3.73 2.75 8.89
CA ALA A 119 -2.60 2.93 9.79
C ALA A 119 -1.27 2.89 9.03
N GLY A 120 -0.28 3.60 9.58
CA GLY A 120 1.09 3.60 9.08
C GLY A 120 1.91 2.40 9.54
N ALA A 121 3.17 2.35 9.09
CA ALA A 121 4.09 1.24 9.32
C ALA A 121 4.36 0.92 10.81
N MET A 122 4.23 1.92 11.69
CA MET A 122 4.46 1.79 13.13
C MET A 122 3.49 0.79 13.79
N GLN A 123 2.33 0.49 13.19
CA GLN A 123 1.46 -0.56 13.70
C GLN A 123 2.11 -1.95 13.59
N PHE A 124 2.81 -2.25 12.49
CA PHE A 124 3.48 -3.54 12.31
C PHE A 124 4.64 -3.70 13.29
N LEU A 125 5.42 -2.63 13.49
CA LEU A 125 6.51 -2.61 14.48
C LEU A 125 5.99 -2.89 15.90
N LYS A 126 4.78 -2.45 16.24
CA LYS A 126 4.17 -2.69 17.56
C LYS A 126 3.50 -4.05 17.70
N ALA A 127 3.09 -4.66 16.60
CA ALA A 127 2.38 -5.93 16.60
C ALA A 127 3.33 -7.13 16.64
N THR A 128 4.57 -6.96 16.15
CA THR A 128 5.56 -8.03 16.10
C THR A 128 6.27 -8.20 17.44
N GLU A 129 6.29 -9.43 17.95
CA GLU A 129 7.18 -9.86 19.03
C GLU A 129 8.47 -10.39 18.40
N THR A 130 9.59 -9.69 18.63
CA THR A 130 10.89 -10.04 18.07
C THR A 130 11.70 -10.94 19.01
N LYS A 131 12.43 -11.91 18.43
CA LYS A 131 13.29 -12.83 19.19
C LYS A 131 14.65 -12.90 18.51
N ILE A 132 15.43 -11.85 18.72
CA ILE A 132 16.82 -11.77 18.26
C ILE A 132 17.73 -12.59 19.18
N GLU A 133 18.68 -13.32 18.59
CA GLU A 133 19.80 -13.94 19.31
C GLU A 133 20.69 -12.87 19.96
N LEU A 134 21.47 -13.26 20.98
CA LEU A 134 22.34 -12.34 21.70
C LEU A 134 23.35 -11.68 20.76
N GLN A 135 23.26 -10.35 20.62
CA GLN A 135 24.17 -9.53 19.82
C GLN A 135 25.25 -8.93 20.73
N GLU A 136 26.45 -9.52 20.76
CA GLU A 136 27.61 -8.95 21.46
C GLU A 136 28.48 -8.10 20.50
N ASN A 137 29.07 -7.02 21.02
CA ASN A 137 29.99 -6.13 20.28
C ASN A 137 29.43 -5.49 18.99
N GLN A 138 28.10 -5.46 18.82
CA GLN A 138 27.46 -4.75 17.70
C GLN A 138 27.17 -3.29 18.04
N ARG A 139 27.21 -2.42 17.04
CA ARG A 139 26.76 -1.03 17.17
C ARG A 139 25.23 -0.96 17.20
N SER A 140 24.69 0.07 17.84
CA SER A 140 23.24 0.22 18.01
C SER A 140 22.46 0.29 16.69
N ASP A 141 23.05 0.84 15.62
CA ASP A 141 22.45 0.87 14.29
C ASP A 141 22.30 -0.52 13.67
N GLN A 142 23.26 -1.42 13.89
CA GLN A 142 23.21 -2.81 13.41
C GLN A 142 22.13 -3.61 14.14
N ILE A 143 21.94 -3.36 15.44
CA ILE A 143 20.88 -4.00 16.22
C ILE A 143 19.50 -3.47 15.79
N ILE A 144 19.39 -2.17 15.50
CA ILE A 144 18.14 -1.58 14.99
C ILE A 144 17.81 -2.14 13.61
N ASP A 145 18.79 -2.30 12.73
CA ASP A 145 18.59 -2.90 11.41
C ASP A 145 18.10 -4.35 11.52
N ALA A 146 18.73 -5.17 12.38
CA ALA A 146 18.28 -6.53 12.65
C ALA A 146 16.83 -6.59 13.18
N LEU A 147 16.46 -5.67 14.10
CA LEU A 147 15.09 -5.58 14.62
C LEU A 147 14.07 -5.17 13.55
N ILE A 148 14.43 -4.25 12.66
CA ILE A 148 13.56 -3.81 11.57
C ILE A 148 13.37 -4.94 10.54
N GLN A 149 14.41 -5.73 10.27
CA GLN A 149 14.36 -6.86 9.34
C GLN A 149 13.45 -8.01 9.82
N GLU A 150 13.27 -8.19 11.13
CA GLU A 150 12.31 -9.19 11.64
C GLU A 150 10.84 -8.80 11.39
N VAL A 151 10.56 -7.51 11.19
CA VAL A 151 9.19 -7.04 10.97
C VAL A 151 8.83 -7.17 9.50
N ILE A 152 7.89 -8.06 9.21
CA ILE A 152 7.30 -8.18 7.87
C ILE A 152 6.36 -6.99 7.66
N PHE A 153 6.81 -6.03 6.87
CA PHE A 153 5.90 -5.05 6.28
C PHE A 153 5.15 -5.70 5.11
N PRO A 154 3.83 -5.47 4.95
CA PRO A 154 3.15 -5.87 3.72
C PRO A 154 3.93 -5.29 2.54
N PRO A 155 4.08 -6.04 1.43
CA PRO A 155 4.97 -5.66 0.35
C PRO A 155 4.70 -4.21 -0.07
N ALA A 156 5.79 -3.45 -0.21
CA ALA A 156 5.72 -2.12 -0.75
C ALA A 156 5.09 -2.17 -2.15
N LEU A 157 4.38 -1.10 -2.47
CA LEU A 157 3.60 -0.83 -3.70
C LEU A 157 4.32 -1.02 -5.05
N SER A 158 5.51 -1.63 -5.13
CA SER A 158 6.22 -1.76 -6.42
C SER A 158 7.21 -2.92 -6.61
N ASP A 159 7.57 -3.74 -5.61
CA ASP A 159 8.85 -4.47 -5.72
C ASP A 159 8.80 -6.00 -5.64
N SER A 160 7.65 -6.64 -5.40
CA SER A 160 7.59 -8.11 -5.46
C SER A 160 7.22 -8.58 -6.88
N TRP A 161 8.23 -9.01 -7.63
CA TRP A 161 8.02 -9.75 -8.88
C TRP A 161 7.47 -11.14 -8.54
N VAL A 162 6.22 -11.42 -8.95
CA VAL A 162 5.56 -12.72 -8.70
C VAL A 162 5.38 -13.46 -10.02
N LEU A 163 6.06 -14.60 -10.16
CA LEU A 163 5.97 -15.45 -11.35
C LEU A 163 4.54 -16.01 -11.50
N GLY A 164 3.93 -15.78 -12.67
CA GLY A 164 2.64 -16.36 -13.03
C GLY A 164 1.42 -15.47 -12.70
N ASP A 165 1.63 -14.34 -12.03
CA ASP A 165 0.59 -13.34 -11.83
C ASP A 165 0.80 -12.16 -12.81
N PRO A 166 -0.10 -11.96 -13.79
CA PRO A 166 0.05 -10.92 -14.80
C PRO A 166 0.00 -9.50 -14.20
N ASP A 167 -0.56 -9.31 -13.01
CA ASP A 167 -0.62 -8.00 -12.37
C ASP A 167 0.69 -7.61 -11.68
N TYR A 168 1.51 -8.61 -11.32
CA TYR A 168 2.81 -8.43 -10.66
C TYR A 168 4.01 -8.66 -11.59
N SER A 169 3.79 -8.99 -12.87
CA SER A 169 4.85 -9.29 -13.87
C SER A 169 4.79 -8.35 -15.10
N LYS A 170 4.50 -7.06 -14.89
CA LYS A 170 4.38 -6.05 -15.97
C LYS A 170 5.75 -5.47 -16.35
N LEU A 171 6.15 -5.64 -17.62
CA LEU A 171 7.38 -5.07 -18.19
C LEU A 171 7.38 -3.54 -18.09
N GLY A 172 8.46 -2.95 -17.56
CA GLY A 172 8.60 -1.51 -17.34
C GLY A 172 7.97 -0.99 -16.05
N LYS A 173 7.19 -1.80 -15.33
CA LYS A 173 6.65 -1.49 -13.99
C LYS A 173 7.34 -2.34 -12.91
N SER A 174 6.92 -3.59 -12.75
CA SER A 174 7.46 -4.53 -11.76
C SER A 174 8.63 -5.37 -12.30
N THR A 175 8.76 -5.47 -13.62
CA THR A 175 9.90 -6.10 -14.30
C THR A 175 10.67 -5.04 -15.09
N LYS A 176 11.86 -4.66 -14.64
CA LYS A 176 12.74 -3.77 -15.41
C LYS A 176 13.73 -4.63 -16.19
N LEU A 177 13.81 -4.45 -17.50
CA LEU A 177 14.90 -5.01 -18.28
C LEU A 177 16.20 -4.38 -17.76
N ALA A 178 17.17 -5.22 -17.39
CA ALA A 178 18.54 -4.76 -17.29
C ALA A 178 18.95 -4.14 -18.64
N ASN A 179 19.85 -3.15 -18.60
CA ASN A 179 20.36 -2.45 -19.77
C ASN A 179 20.59 -3.43 -20.95
N LEU A 180 20.11 -3.07 -22.15
CA LEU A 180 20.12 -3.94 -23.34
C LEU A 180 21.51 -4.51 -23.67
N GLU A 181 22.56 -3.81 -23.27
CA GLU A 181 23.94 -4.25 -23.41
C GLU A 181 24.27 -5.50 -22.58
N ALA A 182 23.67 -5.68 -21.39
CA ALA A 182 23.90 -6.84 -20.53
C ALA A 182 23.32 -8.16 -21.12
N PHE A 183 22.37 -8.07 -22.06
CA PHE A 183 21.75 -9.24 -22.68
C PHE A 183 22.39 -9.67 -24.01
N ARG A 184 23.21 -8.81 -24.64
CA ARG A 184 23.91 -9.20 -25.88
C ARG A 184 24.86 -10.37 -25.64
N ASP A 185 25.43 -10.45 -24.44
CA ASP A 185 26.41 -11.49 -24.08
C ASP A 185 25.74 -12.85 -23.80
N ILE A 186 24.50 -12.89 -23.32
CA ILE A 186 23.76 -14.15 -23.07
C ILE A 186 23.38 -14.81 -24.40
N ALA A 187 22.86 -14.03 -25.36
CA ALA A 187 22.51 -14.56 -26.68
C ALA A 187 23.74 -14.94 -27.52
N ALA A 188 24.91 -14.34 -27.25
CA ALA A 188 26.18 -14.73 -27.84
C ALA A 188 26.72 -16.04 -27.22
N ALA A 189 26.58 -16.23 -25.91
CA ALA A 189 26.99 -17.45 -25.20
C ALA A 189 26.19 -18.68 -25.67
N GLU A 190 24.87 -18.56 -25.88
CA GLU A 190 24.05 -19.67 -26.38
C GLU A 190 24.34 -20.03 -27.85
N ARG A 191 24.76 -19.06 -28.68
CA ARG A 191 25.19 -19.31 -30.06
C ARG A 191 26.57 -19.98 -30.14
N GLY A 192 27.46 -19.71 -29.19
CA GLY A 192 28.76 -20.38 -29.08
C GLY A 192 28.66 -21.86 -28.67
N ALA A 193 27.66 -22.21 -27.85
CA ALA A 193 27.48 -23.58 -27.37
C ALA A 193 26.88 -24.55 -28.42
N ARG A 194 26.23 -24.05 -29.47
CA ARG A 194 25.63 -24.87 -30.54
C ARG A 194 26.58 -25.27 -31.67
N LEU A 195 27.83 -24.81 -31.65
CA LEU A 195 28.85 -25.14 -32.66
C LEU A 195 29.92 -26.11 -32.15
N ALA A 196 29.72 -26.69 -30.97
CA ALA A 196 30.65 -27.63 -30.34
C ALA A 196 30.00 -29.01 -30.13
N TYR A 197 29.40 -29.58 -31.19
CA TYR A 197 29.07 -31.00 -31.31
C TYR A 197 29.19 -31.44 -32.77
#